data_AF-A0A8X6F4C1-F1
#
_entry.id   AF-A0A8X6F4C1-F1
#
_cell.length_a   1.000
_cell.length_b   1.000
_cell.length_c   1.000
_cell.angle_alpha   90.00
_cell.angle_beta   90.00
_cell.angle_gamma   90.00
#
_symmetry.space_group_name_H-M   'P 1'
#
loop_
_entity.id
_entity.type
_entity.pdbx_description
1 polymer ?
#
loop_
_entity_poly.entity_id
_entity_poly.type
_entity_poly.pdbx_seq_one_letter_code
_entity_poly.pdbx_strand_id
1 'polypeptide(L)'
;MNEEIACENHFKRTYTRDSTGRFAVKFPFRDSSDELGASRDIAVHRLQQIERRFSKNQSLSDQYHKFMDDYLKLGHMELIPENEIDVSASSSFYLPHHPVPNKNGDKFRVVFDGSAKSSSGISLNDKLMVGTQLQTDLTILLLRFRMHKIAITADIEKMYRQITLHDSDFQRIVWRNSPFEPIQDFRFTRIAYGTASAPYLAIKCLQQLALNESNNFPLASKAALKDFYVDDLMSGANSLSEALELQNQLTQMVSSAGLVLRKWASNCIELLNSIDSDMRLSNTSLNIDNDDTVKTLGILWHPASDVFYFKITPLSFEGTLTKRTLLSTIAKTFDPLGWLSPITIQFKTIMQRLWKQQLKWDERVPTDIKLEWEQLANDVQLVKDIKIPRFLLVDSDNLFHLFGFSDASEKAYAAAIYCRSVSDTGKINVQLITAKTRVAPL
;
A
#
# COMPACT_ATOMS: atom_id res chain seq x y z
N MET A 1 -6.16 -15.83 25.27
CA MET A 1 -4.80 -15.66 24.69
C MET A 1 -4.87 -14.47 23.74
N ASN A 2 -3.89 -13.57 23.73
CA ASN A 2 -3.90 -12.43 22.79
C ASN A 2 -3.88 -13.00 21.35
N GLU A 3 -4.89 -12.66 20.52
CA GLU A 3 -5.05 -13.17 19.15
C GLU A 3 -3.78 -12.95 18.31
N GLU A 4 -3.09 -11.83 18.55
CA GLU A 4 -1.81 -11.50 17.92
C GLU A 4 -0.71 -12.52 18.24
N ILE A 5 -0.58 -12.91 19.51
CA ILE A 5 0.39 -13.91 19.97
C ILE A 5 0.03 -15.29 19.40
N ALA A 6 -1.27 -15.61 19.34
CA ALA A 6 -1.74 -16.85 18.74
C ALA A 6 -1.40 -16.93 17.24
N CYS A 7 -1.61 -15.84 16.50
CA CYS A 7 -1.25 -15.75 15.09
C CYS A 7 0.26 -15.89 14.87
N GLU A 8 1.08 -15.24 15.69
CA GLU A 8 2.55 -15.34 15.65
C GLU A 8 3.04 -16.76 15.94
N ASN A 9 2.49 -17.41 16.98
CA ASN A 9 2.83 -18.79 17.31
C ASN A 9 2.36 -19.76 16.22
N HIS A 10 1.19 -19.53 15.63
CA HIS A 10 0.71 -20.32 14.50
C HIS A 10 1.63 -20.21 13.30
N PHE A 11 2.03 -18.98 12.93
CA PHE A 11 3.00 -18.76 11.85
C PHE A 11 4.28 -19.54 12.11
N LYS A 12 4.94 -19.32 13.26
CA LYS A 12 6.21 -19.98 13.63
C LYS A 12 6.14 -21.51 13.58
N ARG A 13 4.99 -22.09 13.95
CA ARG A 13 4.78 -23.54 13.93
C ARG A 13 4.53 -24.10 12.53
N THR A 14 3.96 -23.31 11.62
CA THR A 14 3.39 -23.83 10.37
C THR A 14 4.05 -23.34 9.10
N TYR A 15 4.85 -22.26 9.14
CA TYR A 15 5.57 -21.83 7.95
C TYR A 15 6.67 -22.85 7.58
N THR A 16 6.85 -23.04 6.28
CA THR A 16 7.96 -23.83 5.73
C THR A 16 8.58 -23.09 4.54
N ARG A 17 9.73 -23.57 4.07
CA ARG A 17 10.29 -23.22 2.75
C ARG A 17 10.27 -24.46 1.86
N ASP A 18 9.83 -24.32 0.62
CA ASP A 18 9.88 -25.41 -0.35
C ASP A 18 11.30 -25.58 -0.94
N SER A 19 11.48 -26.57 -1.82
CA SER A 19 12.77 -26.84 -2.47
C SER A 19 13.27 -25.71 -3.38
N THR A 20 12.39 -24.78 -3.76
CA THR A 20 12.75 -23.57 -4.52
C THR A 20 13.08 -22.39 -3.60
N GLY A 21 12.97 -22.58 -2.28
CA GLY A 21 13.20 -21.58 -1.26
C GLY A 21 11.99 -20.68 -0.96
N ARG A 22 10.86 -20.85 -1.66
CA ARG A 22 9.66 -20.02 -1.43
C ARG A 22 9.01 -20.37 -0.10
N PHE A 23 8.46 -19.36 0.56
CA PHE A 23 7.66 -19.58 1.76
C PHE A 23 6.34 -20.28 1.42
N ALA A 24 5.97 -21.21 2.27
CA ALA A 24 4.65 -21.82 2.30
C ALA A 24 4.04 -21.67 3.69
N VAL A 25 2.80 -21.18 3.78
CA VAL A 25 2.14 -20.86 5.04
C VAL A 25 0.77 -21.50 5.14
N LYS A 26 0.20 -21.48 6.34
CA LYS A 26 -1.16 -21.92 6.65
C LYS A 26 -2.01 -20.76 7.11
N PHE A 27 -3.31 -20.85 6.90
CA PHE A 27 -4.22 -19.83 7.42
C PHE A 27 -4.30 -19.89 8.95
N PRO A 28 -4.23 -18.73 9.63
CA PRO A 28 -4.37 -18.67 11.08
C PRO A 28 -5.85 -18.63 11.47
N PHE A 29 -6.50 -19.80 11.51
CA PHE A 29 -7.91 -19.89 11.95
C PHE A 29 -8.06 -19.57 13.45
N ARG A 30 -9.11 -18.83 13.79
CA ARG A 30 -9.56 -18.63 15.16
C ARG A 30 -10.10 -19.94 15.72
N ASP A 31 -9.80 -20.22 16.98
CA ASP A 31 -10.45 -21.26 17.75
C ASP A 31 -11.89 -20.82 18.07
N SER A 32 -12.81 -21.07 17.14
CA SER A 32 -14.26 -20.86 17.31
C SER A 32 -15.06 -22.07 16.84
N SER A 33 -16.15 -22.35 17.54
CA SER A 33 -17.12 -23.40 17.18
C SER A 33 -17.95 -23.07 15.95
N ASP A 34 -17.91 -21.83 15.49
CA ASP A 34 -18.65 -21.34 14.34
C ASP A 34 -18.11 -21.94 13.04
N GLU A 35 -18.95 -22.60 12.25
CA GLU A 35 -18.52 -23.23 11.00
C GLU A 35 -18.86 -22.39 9.77
N LEU A 36 -17.99 -22.46 8.77
CA LEU A 36 -18.26 -21.89 7.46
C LEU A 36 -19.40 -22.69 6.80
N GLY A 37 -20.36 -21.96 6.23
CA GLY A 37 -21.42 -22.53 5.41
C GLY A 37 -21.02 -22.61 3.94
N ALA A 38 -21.95 -23.07 3.11
CA ALA A 38 -21.78 -23.11 1.66
C ALA A 38 -21.62 -21.69 1.09
N SER A 39 -20.62 -21.51 0.21
CA SER A 39 -20.26 -20.21 -0.39
C SER A 39 -20.26 -20.24 -1.93
N ARG A 40 -20.27 -21.42 -2.55
CA ARG A 40 -20.17 -21.59 -4.01
C ARG A 40 -21.31 -20.89 -4.77
N ASP A 41 -22.56 -21.08 -4.37
CA ASP A 41 -23.72 -20.48 -5.05
C ASP A 41 -23.66 -18.95 -5.04
N ILE A 42 -23.17 -18.37 -3.95
CA ILE A 42 -22.97 -16.93 -3.80
C ILE A 42 -21.91 -16.44 -4.79
N ALA A 43 -20.79 -17.17 -4.90
CA ALA A 43 -19.72 -16.85 -5.85
C ALA A 43 -20.20 -16.98 -7.31
N VAL A 44 -20.96 -18.03 -7.64
CA VAL A 44 -21.57 -18.22 -8.98
C VAL A 44 -22.50 -17.07 -9.34
N HIS A 45 -23.40 -16.69 -8.42
CA HIS A 45 -24.30 -15.57 -8.66
C HIS A 45 -23.54 -14.26 -8.88
N ARG A 46 -22.45 -14.02 -8.13
CA ARG A 46 -21.60 -12.82 -8.31
C ARG A 46 -20.86 -12.83 -9.65
N LEU A 47 -20.33 -13.98 -10.08
CA LEU A 47 -19.70 -14.13 -11.40
C LEU A 47 -20.70 -13.77 -12.51
N GLN A 48 -21.90 -14.35 -12.48
CA GLN A 48 -22.94 -14.06 -13.49
C GLN A 48 -23.36 -12.59 -13.51
N GLN A 49 -23.41 -11.91 -12.36
CA GLN A 49 -23.66 -10.47 -12.30
C GLN A 49 -22.57 -9.65 -13.00
N ILE A 50 -21.31 -10.07 -12.88
CA ILE A 50 -20.17 -9.42 -13.50
C ILE A 50 -20.18 -9.64 -15.02
N GLU A 51 -20.50 -10.85 -15.47
CA GLU A 51 -20.65 -11.16 -16.91
C GLU A 51 -21.72 -10.28 -17.58
N ARG A 52 -22.83 -9.99 -16.89
CA ARG A 52 -23.82 -9.02 -17.38
C ARG A 52 -23.23 -7.63 -17.58
N ARG A 53 -22.24 -7.21 -16.77
CA ARG A 53 -21.51 -5.93 -16.96
C ARG A 53 -20.54 -6.00 -18.13
N PHE A 54 -19.90 -7.14 -18.36
CA PHE A 54 -18.98 -7.34 -19.49
C PHE A 54 -19.69 -7.21 -20.84
N SER A 55 -20.94 -7.67 -20.96
CA SER A 55 -21.76 -7.47 -22.17
C SER A 55 -21.93 -6.00 -22.58
N LYS A 56 -21.72 -5.06 -21.63
CA LYS A 56 -21.83 -3.61 -21.85
C LYS A 56 -20.48 -2.91 -21.91
N ASN A 57 -19.36 -3.60 -21.62
CA ASN A 57 -18.02 -3.03 -21.59
C ASN A 57 -16.97 -4.09 -21.96
N GLN A 58 -16.65 -4.16 -23.25
CA GLN A 58 -15.69 -5.12 -23.79
C GLN A 58 -14.28 -4.92 -23.21
N SER A 59 -13.82 -3.67 -23.06
CA SER A 59 -12.49 -3.39 -22.52
C SER A 59 -12.32 -3.91 -21.07
N LEU A 60 -13.37 -3.80 -20.25
CA LEU A 60 -13.37 -4.35 -18.90
C LEU A 60 -13.33 -5.89 -18.92
N SER A 61 -14.07 -6.49 -19.87
CA SER A 61 -14.05 -7.94 -20.09
C SER A 61 -12.65 -8.44 -20.45
N ASP A 62 -12.00 -7.81 -21.43
CA ASP A 62 -10.69 -8.25 -21.91
C ASP A 62 -9.61 -8.13 -20.81
N GLN A 63 -9.63 -7.04 -20.04
CA GLN A 63 -8.72 -6.86 -18.92
C GLN A 63 -8.94 -7.89 -17.81
N TYR A 64 -10.20 -8.23 -17.53
CA TYR A 64 -10.56 -9.25 -16.55
C TYR A 64 -10.09 -10.64 -16.98
N HIS A 65 -10.39 -11.06 -18.21
CA HIS A 65 -9.98 -12.38 -18.69
C HIS A 65 -8.46 -12.50 -18.75
N LYS A 66 -7.76 -11.46 -19.23
CA LYS A 66 -6.30 -11.41 -19.19
C LYS A 66 -5.75 -11.57 -17.77
N PHE A 67 -6.35 -10.88 -16.79
CA PHE A 67 -5.92 -10.99 -15.40
C PHE A 67 -6.12 -12.41 -14.85
N MET A 68 -7.27 -13.05 -15.12
CA MET A 68 -7.53 -14.42 -14.68
C MET A 68 -6.60 -15.41 -15.38
N ASP A 69 -6.42 -15.30 -16.69
CA ASP A 69 -5.46 -16.09 -17.47
C ASP A 69 -4.03 -16.00 -16.91
N ASP A 70 -3.60 -14.79 -16.53
CA ASP A 70 -2.28 -14.58 -15.93
C ASP A 70 -2.13 -15.32 -14.58
N TYR A 71 -3.21 -15.49 -13.80
CA TYR A 71 -3.16 -16.32 -12.59
C TYR A 71 -2.99 -17.80 -12.92
N LEU A 72 -3.69 -18.30 -13.94
CA LEU A 72 -3.61 -19.70 -14.36
C LEU A 72 -2.23 -20.02 -14.96
N LYS A 73 -1.77 -19.20 -15.91
CA LYS A 73 -0.49 -19.40 -16.61
C LYS A 73 0.72 -19.34 -15.68
N LEU A 74 0.65 -18.52 -14.62
CA LEU A 74 1.69 -18.43 -13.61
C LEU A 74 1.58 -19.51 -12.52
N GLY A 75 0.60 -20.42 -12.60
CA GLY A 75 0.37 -21.45 -11.60
C GLY A 75 0.00 -20.91 -10.23
N HIS A 76 -0.61 -19.72 -10.18
CA HIS A 76 -1.12 -19.12 -8.94
C HIS A 76 -2.56 -19.51 -8.63
N MET A 77 -3.24 -20.09 -9.61
CA MET A 77 -4.49 -20.82 -9.44
C MET A 77 -4.44 -22.09 -10.28
N GLU A 78 -5.18 -23.10 -9.85
CA GLU A 78 -5.30 -24.38 -10.54
C GLU A 78 -6.76 -24.81 -10.60
N LEU A 79 -7.11 -25.57 -11.63
CA LEU A 79 -8.41 -26.21 -11.77
C LEU A 79 -8.54 -27.29 -10.69
N ILE A 80 -9.66 -27.30 -9.98
CA ILE A 80 -9.95 -28.33 -8.98
C ILE A 80 -10.42 -29.61 -9.69
N PRO A 81 -9.82 -30.77 -9.42
CA PRO A 81 -10.31 -32.05 -9.94
C PRO A 81 -11.76 -32.31 -9.52
N GLU A 82 -12.57 -32.94 -10.38
CA GLU A 82 -14.00 -33.18 -10.11
C GLU A 82 -14.25 -33.93 -8.78
N ASN A 83 -13.35 -34.86 -8.43
CA ASN A 83 -13.41 -35.63 -7.18
C ASN A 83 -13.07 -34.81 -5.92
N GLU A 84 -12.59 -33.58 -6.06
CA GLU A 84 -12.24 -32.66 -4.96
C GLU A 84 -13.18 -31.44 -4.87
N ILE A 85 -14.16 -31.32 -5.78
CA ILE A 85 -15.13 -30.21 -5.75
C ILE A 85 -16.08 -30.38 -4.56
N ASP A 86 -16.68 -31.55 -4.42
CA ASP A 86 -17.71 -31.86 -3.42
C ASP A 86 -17.09 -32.22 -2.05
N VAL A 87 -16.46 -31.23 -1.41
CA VAL A 87 -15.97 -31.33 -0.03
C VAL A 87 -16.96 -30.67 0.93
N SER A 88 -16.82 -30.97 2.23
CA SER A 88 -17.61 -30.31 3.28
C SER A 88 -17.49 -28.78 3.18
N ALA A 89 -18.61 -28.08 3.38
CA ALA A 89 -18.65 -26.62 3.42
C ALA A 89 -17.77 -26.03 4.54
N SER A 90 -17.53 -26.80 5.61
CA SER A 90 -16.61 -26.43 6.69
C SER A 90 -15.14 -26.49 6.30
N SER A 91 -14.81 -27.17 5.19
CA SER A 91 -13.44 -27.45 4.74
C SER A 91 -13.02 -26.68 3.50
N SER A 92 -13.91 -25.84 2.95
CA SER A 92 -13.60 -25.01 1.78
C SER A 92 -14.36 -23.69 1.80
N PHE A 93 -13.86 -22.71 1.03
CA PHE A 93 -14.54 -21.44 0.89
C PHE A 93 -14.34 -20.85 -0.51
N TYR A 94 -15.44 -20.48 -1.15
CA TYR A 94 -15.46 -19.80 -2.44
C TYR A 94 -15.49 -18.30 -2.23
N LEU A 95 -14.42 -17.61 -2.62
CA LEU A 95 -14.29 -16.17 -2.62
C LEU A 95 -15.03 -15.60 -3.84
N PRO A 96 -16.12 -14.83 -3.66
CA PRO A 96 -16.64 -14.04 -4.75
C PRO A 96 -15.61 -12.99 -5.15
N HIS A 97 -15.52 -12.69 -6.44
CA HIS A 97 -14.51 -11.77 -6.94
C HIS A 97 -15.11 -10.80 -7.93
N HIS A 98 -14.51 -9.61 -8.06
CA HIS A 98 -14.98 -8.61 -9.00
C HIS A 98 -13.87 -7.69 -9.52
N PRO A 99 -13.94 -7.25 -10.79
CA PRO A 99 -12.97 -6.33 -11.34
C PRO A 99 -13.17 -4.92 -10.76
N VAL A 100 -12.07 -4.28 -10.38
CA VAL A 100 -12.03 -2.86 -10.05
C VAL A 100 -11.54 -2.13 -11.30
N PRO A 101 -12.41 -1.36 -11.97
CA PRO A 101 -12.03 -0.65 -13.18
C PRO A 101 -10.96 0.39 -12.87
N ASN A 102 -10.01 0.51 -13.79
CA ASN A 102 -9.00 1.55 -13.78
C ASN A 102 -9.68 2.92 -13.89
N LYS A 103 -9.80 3.66 -12.78
CA LYS A 103 -10.22 5.06 -12.80
C LYS A 103 -8.97 5.91 -12.64
N ASN A 104 -8.51 6.52 -13.73
CA ASN A 104 -7.44 7.53 -13.75
C ASN A 104 -5.98 7.02 -13.76
N GLY A 105 -5.71 5.82 -14.28
CA GLY A 105 -4.35 5.31 -14.50
C GLY A 105 -3.87 4.25 -13.49
N ASP A 106 -4.73 3.84 -12.56
CA ASP A 106 -4.46 2.75 -11.59
C ASP A 106 -4.34 1.38 -12.27
N LYS A 107 -3.62 0.46 -11.64
CA LYS A 107 -3.46 -0.90 -12.18
C LYS A 107 -4.79 -1.65 -12.10
N PHE A 108 -5.23 -2.24 -13.21
CA PHE A 108 -6.38 -3.16 -13.21
C PHE A 108 -6.16 -4.28 -12.19
N ARG A 109 -7.19 -4.55 -11.37
CA ARG A 109 -7.15 -5.61 -10.35
C ARG A 109 -8.52 -6.28 -10.20
N VAL A 110 -8.49 -7.53 -9.76
CA VAL A 110 -9.69 -8.29 -9.38
C VAL A 110 -9.64 -8.51 -7.88
N VAL A 111 -10.62 -7.96 -7.16
CA VAL A 111 -10.71 -8.12 -5.71
C VAL A 111 -11.38 -9.45 -5.39
N PHE A 112 -10.79 -10.21 -4.48
CA PHE A 112 -11.35 -11.43 -3.91
C PHE A 112 -11.93 -11.12 -2.53
N ASP A 113 -13.22 -11.35 -2.35
CA ASP A 113 -13.97 -10.90 -1.18
C ASP A 113 -14.00 -11.97 -0.08
N GLY A 114 -13.00 -11.93 0.81
CA GLY A 114 -12.96 -12.77 2.01
C GLY A 114 -13.98 -12.39 3.09
N SER A 115 -14.69 -11.26 2.92
CA SER A 115 -15.70 -10.77 3.86
C SER A 115 -17.13 -11.14 3.45
N ALA A 116 -17.30 -11.71 2.25
CA ALA A 116 -18.58 -12.25 1.82
C ALA A 116 -19.06 -13.32 2.80
N LYS A 117 -20.30 -13.19 3.28
CA LYS A 117 -20.88 -14.18 4.19
C LYS A 117 -21.26 -15.45 3.42
N SER A 118 -20.97 -16.60 4.00
CA SER A 118 -21.49 -17.90 3.53
C SER A 118 -22.96 -18.10 3.93
N SER A 119 -23.55 -19.24 3.59
CA SER A 119 -24.91 -19.61 4.02
C SER A 119 -25.10 -19.65 5.53
N SER A 120 -24.03 -19.79 6.32
CA SER A 120 -24.10 -19.72 7.80
C SER A 120 -24.06 -18.28 8.35
N GLY A 121 -23.92 -17.27 7.49
CA GLY A 121 -23.77 -15.86 7.92
C GLY A 121 -22.34 -15.50 8.35
N ILE A 122 -21.40 -16.44 8.28
CA ILE A 122 -19.99 -16.27 8.64
C ILE A 122 -19.14 -16.18 7.37
N SER A 123 -18.18 -15.26 7.34
CA SER A 123 -17.19 -15.13 6.26
C SER A 123 -15.86 -15.79 6.62
N LEU A 124 -15.02 -16.01 5.63
CA LEU A 124 -13.65 -16.45 5.86
C LEU A 124 -12.89 -15.48 6.77
N ASN A 125 -13.04 -14.17 6.56
CA ASN A 125 -12.36 -13.16 7.39
C ASN A 125 -12.80 -13.17 8.86
N ASP A 126 -14.05 -13.55 9.15
CA ASP A 126 -14.52 -13.74 10.53
C ASP A 126 -13.84 -14.96 11.18
N LYS A 127 -13.40 -15.94 10.40
CA LYS A 127 -12.69 -17.12 10.88
C LYS A 127 -11.18 -16.95 10.96
N LEU A 128 -10.59 -15.99 10.27
CA LEU A 128 -9.14 -15.79 10.23
C LEU A 128 -8.67 -14.73 11.24
N MET A 129 -7.66 -15.07 12.05
CA MET A 129 -6.92 -14.09 12.85
C MET A 129 -6.28 -13.05 11.92
N VAL A 130 -6.31 -11.78 12.31
CA VAL A 130 -5.73 -10.71 11.48
C VAL A 130 -4.20 -10.70 11.57
N GLY A 131 -3.67 -11.02 12.76
CA GLY A 131 -2.27 -10.84 13.12
C GLY A 131 -1.96 -9.38 13.50
N THR A 132 -0.80 -9.16 14.11
CA THR A 132 -0.35 -7.81 14.51
C THR A 132 -0.09 -6.95 13.28
N GLN A 133 -0.31 -5.64 13.39
CA GLN A 133 0.12 -4.70 12.37
C GLN A 133 1.66 -4.63 12.34
N LEU A 134 2.28 -5.34 11.38
CA LEU A 134 3.74 -5.38 11.17
C LEU A 134 4.26 -4.25 10.27
N GLN A 135 3.37 -3.45 9.69
CA GLN A 135 3.75 -2.36 8.78
C GLN A 135 4.51 -1.27 9.52
N THR A 136 5.64 -0.87 8.95
CA THR A 136 6.38 0.29 9.45
C THR A 136 5.57 1.56 9.24
N ASP A 137 5.59 2.46 10.23
CA ASP A 137 5.01 3.79 10.08
C ASP A 137 5.67 4.52 8.90
N LEU A 138 4.85 4.92 7.92
CA LEU A 138 5.34 5.58 6.71
C LEU A 138 6.06 6.90 7.00
N THR A 139 5.61 7.69 7.98
CA THR A 139 6.30 8.93 8.37
C THR A 139 7.72 8.59 8.82
N ILE A 140 7.91 7.56 9.65
CA ILE A 140 9.25 7.12 10.09
C ILE A 140 10.08 6.61 8.90
N LEU A 141 9.47 5.83 8.01
CA LEU A 141 10.15 5.33 6.81
C LEU A 141 10.65 6.49 5.93
N LEU A 142 9.79 7.47 5.65
CA LEU A 142 10.16 8.64 4.85
C LEU A 142 11.25 9.46 5.51
N LEU A 143 11.21 9.62 6.84
CA LEU A 143 12.28 10.29 7.56
C LEU A 143 13.62 9.57 7.40
N ARG A 144 13.67 8.24 7.53
CA ARG A 144 14.90 7.46 7.26
C ARG A 144 15.34 7.57 5.81
N PHE A 145 14.42 7.43 4.87
CA PHE A 145 14.68 7.54 3.45
C PHE A 145 15.36 8.87 3.10
N ARG A 146 14.96 9.97 3.76
CA ARG A 146 15.56 11.31 3.61
C ARG A 146 16.97 11.46 4.22
N MET A 147 17.44 10.50 5.01
CA MET A 147 18.77 10.53 5.62
C MET A 147 19.87 9.91 4.74
N HIS A 148 19.51 9.16 3.70
CA HIS A 148 20.49 8.52 2.82
C HIS A 148 20.99 9.50 1.75
N LYS A 149 22.29 9.62 1.54
CA LYS A 149 22.83 10.44 0.44
C LYS A 149 22.43 9.87 -0.92
N ILE A 150 22.55 8.55 -1.07
CA ILE A 150 22.11 7.79 -2.23
C ILE A 150 20.85 7.00 -1.84
N ALA A 151 19.73 7.36 -2.43
CA ALA A 151 18.44 6.73 -2.22
C ALA A 151 18.25 5.54 -3.16
N ILE A 152 17.60 4.49 -2.66
CA ILE A 152 17.25 3.30 -3.43
C ILE A 152 15.78 2.98 -3.16
N THR A 153 15.02 2.79 -4.23
CA THR A 153 13.64 2.30 -4.16
C THR A 153 13.45 1.12 -5.10
N ALA A 154 12.59 0.18 -4.73
CA ALA A 154 12.20 -0.97 -5.55
C ALA A 154 10.85 -1.52 -5.04
N ASP A 155 10.18 -2.35 -5.83
CA ASP A 155 8.96 -3.07 -5.42
C ASP A 155 9.14 -4.59 -5.49
N ILE A 156 8.57 -5.34 -4.54
CA ILE A 156 8.51 -6.80 -4.65
C ILE A 156 7.40 -7.17 -5.64
N GLU A 157 7.79 -7.80 -6.75
CA GLU A 157 6.84 -8.19 -7.78
C GLU A 157 5.79 -9.16 -7.24
N LYS A 158 4.53 -8.69 -7.19
CA LYS A 158 3.36 -9.51 -6.85
C LYS A 158 3.53 -10.20 -5.48
N MET A 159 4.08 -9.51 -4.47
CA MET A 159 4.49 -10.05 -3.17
C MET A 159 3.61 -11.18 -2.60
N TYR A 160 2.29 -10.96 -2.45
CA TYR A 160 1.36 -11.97 -1.93
C TYR A 160 1.35 -13.27 -2.76
N ARG A 161 1.40 -13.14 -4.09
CA ARG A 161 1.34 -14.26 -5.05
C ARG A 161 2.64 -15.08 -5.07
N GLN A 162 3.69 -14.62 -4.40
CA GLN A 162 4.96 -15.35 -4.34
C GLN A 162 5.01 -16.36 -3.17
N ILE A 163 4.02 -16.31 -2.27
CA ILE A 163 3.96 -17.14 -1.06
C ILE A 163 2.91 -18.24 -1.27
N THR A 164 3.32 -19.49 -1.11
CA THR A 164 2.46 -20.67 -1.21
C THR A 164 1.49 -20.73 -0.03
N LEU A 165 0.26 -21.17 -0.29
CA LEU A 165 -0.72 -21.46 0.75
C LEU A 165 -1.00 -22.97 0.80
N HIS A 166 -0.82 -23.59 1.95
CA HIS A 166 -1.12 -25.02 2.12
C HIS A 166 -2.63 -25.30 2.16
N ASP A 167 -3.40 -24.47 2.85
CA ASP A 167 -4.85 -24.65 3.02
C ASP A 167 -5.62 -23.96 1.87
N SER A 168 -5.21 -24.26 0.62
CA SER A 168 -5.66 -23.60 -0.61
C SER A 168 -7.18 -23.69 -0.85
N ASP A 169 -7.86 -24.70 -0.31
CA ASP A 169 -9.31 -24.88 -0.46
C ASP A 169 -10.16 -23.81 0.25
N PHE A 170 -9.57 -23.00 1.13
CA PHE A 170 -10.23 -21.81 1.68
C PHE A 170 -10.11 -20.58 0.76
N GLN A 171 -9.48 -20.72 -0.40
CA GLN A 171 -9.40 -19.68 -1.43
C GLN A 171 -9.86 -20.21 -2.79
N ARG A 172 -11.00 -20.90 -2.82
CA ARG A 172 -11.63 -21.32 -4.07
C ARG A 172 -12.28 -20.13 -4.77
N ILE A 173 -12.42 -20.21 -6.09
CA ILE A 173 -13.20 -19.28 -6.91
C ILE A 173 -13.94 -20.09 -7.98
N VAL A 174 -14.96 -19.48 -8.58
CA VAL A 174 -15.58 -20.00 -9.79
C VAL A 174 -15.23 -19.09 -10.96
N TRP A 175 -14.88 -19.67 -12.10
CA TRP A 175 -14.53 -18.88 -13.29
C TRP A 175 -14.78 -19.68 -14.57
N ARG A 176 -14.93 -18.96 -15.69
CA ARG A 176 -15.00 -19.50 -17.06
C ARG A 176 -14.54 -18.41 -18.02
N ASN A 177 -13.98 -18.80 -19.16
CA ASN A 177 -13.48 -17.86 -20.14
C ASN A 177 -14.59 -17.26 -21.02
N SER A 178 -15.71 -17.97 -21.13
CA SER A 178 -16.87 -17.54 -21.90
C SER A 178 -18.18 -17.82 -21.17
N PRO A 179 -19.19 -16.93 -21.24
CA PRO A 179 -20.52 -17.20 -20.69
C PRO A 179 -21.24 -18.42 -21.29
N PHE A 180 -20.75 -18.92 -22.44
CA PHE A 180 -21.27 -20.10 -23.12
C PHE A 180 -20.59 -21.40 -22.68
N GLU A 181 -19.51 -21.32 -21.91
CA GLU A 181 -18.81 -22.46 -21.34
C GLU A 181 -19.37 -22.83 -19.95
N PRO A 182 -19.20 -24.08 -19.50
CA PRO A 182 -19.52 -24.46 -18.13
C PRO A 182 -18.66 -23.65 -17.14
N ILE A 183 -19.25 -23.31 -15.99
CA ILE A 183 -18.50 -22.72 -14.88
C ILE A 183 -17.57 -23.79 -14.30
N GLN A 184 -16.31 -23.42 -14.11
CA GLN A 184 -15.30 -24.29 -13.52
C GLN A 184 -14.86 -23.77 -12.14
N ASP A 185 -14.36 -24.69 -11.32
CA ASP A 185 -13.93 -24.44 -9.95
C ASP A 185 -12.41 -24.41 -9.89
N PHE A 186 -11.85 -23.33 -9.35
CA PHE A 186 -10.41 -23.15 -9.20
C PHE A 186 -10.06 -22.91 -7.73
N ARG A 187 -8.83 -23.21 -7.33
CA ARG A 187 -8.27 -22.79 -6.03
C ARG A 187 -6.98 -22.02 -6.22
N PHE A 188 -6.76 -21.00 -5.40
CA PHE A 188 -5.47 -20.31 -5.37
C PHE A 188 -4.42 -21.15 -4.65
N THR A 189 -3.25 -21.27 -5.26
CA THR A 189 -2.08 -21.96 -4.68
C THR A 189 -1.20 -21.01 -3.87
N ARG A 190 -1.50 -19.71 -3.95
CA ARG A 190 -0.76 -18.60 -3.35
C ARG A 190 -1.70 -17.73 -2.54
N ILE A 191 -1.16 -16.96 -1.59
CA ILE A 191 -1.98 -16.05 -0.78
C ILE A 191 -2.72 -15.05 -1.69
N ALA A 192 -4.05 -15.10 -1.69
CA ALA A 192 -4.85 -14.05 -2.29
C ALA A 192 -5.04 -12.86 -1.34
N TYR A 193 -4.88 -11.65 -1.87
CA TYR A 193 -5.26 -10.43 -1.16
C TYR A 193 -6.78 -10.36 -0.96
N GLY A 194 -7.22 -9.66 0.09
CA GLY A 194 -8.63 -9.58 0.50
C GLY A 194 -9.02 -10.52 1.65
N THR A 195 -8.11 -11.42 2.04
CA THR A 195 -8.21 -12.17 3.30
C THR A 195 -7.61 -11.40 4.47
N ALA A 196 -8.19 -11.54 5.66
CA ALA A 196 -7.83 -10.76 6.85
C ALA A 196 -6.35 -10.92 7.26
N SER A 197 -5.81 -12.14 7.12
CA SER A 197 -4.44 -12.47 7.51
C SER A 197 -3.39 -12.22 6.41
N ALA A 198 -3.79 -11.96 5.17
CA ALA A 198 -2.85 -11.86 4.05
C ALA A 198 -1.75 -10.80 4.26
N PRO A 199 -2.05 -9.56 4.71
CA PRO A 199 -1.02 -8.56 4.97
C PRO A 199 0.00 -9.01 6.03
N TYR A 200 -0.48 -9.58 7.13
CA TYR A 200 0.39 -10.11 8.19
C TYR A 200 1.29 -11.21 7.65
N LEU A 201 0.72 -12.22 6.98
CA LEU A 201 1.48 -13.38 6.46
C LEU A 201 2.56 -12.94 5.46
N ALA A 202 2.23 -12.03 4.54
CA ALA A 202 3.17 -11.57 3.53
C ALA A 202 4.37 -10.83 4.14
N ILE A 203 4.10 -9.84 5.00
CA ILE A 203 5.15 -9.06 5.67
C ILE A 203 5.96 -9.97 6.59
N LYS A 204 5.30 -10.90 7.29
CA LYS A 204 5.98 -11.81 8.21
C LYS A 204 6.93 -12.75 7.48
N CYS A 205 6.60 -13.25 6.30
CA CYS A 205 7.51 -14.03 5.47
C CYS A 205 8.78 -13.23 5.10
N LEU A 206 8.64 -11.95 4.72
CA LEU A 206 9.79 -11.09 4.43
C LEU A 206 10.65 -10.81 5.68
N GLN A 207 10.02 -10.55 6.82
CA GLN A 207 10.75 -10.38 8.09
C GLN A 207 11.46 -11.67 8.50
N GLN A 208 10.80 -12.83 8.35
CA GLN A 208 11.40 -14.12 8.67
C GLN A 208 12.57 -14.44 7.74
N LEU A 209 12.48 -14.08 6.46
CA LEU A 209 13.60 -14.18 5.53
C LEU A 209 14.81 -13.37 6.01
N ALA A 210 14.58 -12.11 6.39
CA ALA A 210 15.61 -11.22 6.90
C ALA A 210 16.26 -11.76 8.19
N LEU A 211 15.48 -12.38 9.08
CA LEU A 211 16.01 -13.00 10.29
C LEU A 211 16.85 -14.25 9.97
N ASN A 212 16.40 -15.07 9.02
CA ASN A 212 17.11 -16.30 8.65
C ASN A 212 18.44 -16.00 7.93
N GLU A 213 18.46 -14.95 7.11
CA GLU A 213 19.60 -14.62 6.24
C GLU A 213 20.47 -13.49 6.81
N SER A 214 20.28 -13.08 8.07
CA SER A 214 20.96 -11.92 8.67
C SER A 214 22.49 -12.02 8.66
N ASN A 215 23.03 -13.24 8.72
CA ASN A 215 24.46 -13.48 8.68
C ASN A 215 25.03 -13.42 7.26
N ASN A 216 24.24 -13.83 6.26
CA ASN A 216 24.65 -13.85 4.85
C ASN A 216 24.47 -12.47 4.21
N PHE A 217 23.39 -11.78 4.54
CA PHE A 217 22.97 -10.52 3.92
C PHE A 217 22.61 -9.47 5.00
N PRO A 218 23.58 -8.99 5.81
CA PRO A 218 23.30 -8.13 6.96
C PRO A 218 22.68 -6.78 6.59
N LEU A 219 23.09 -6.15 5.48
CA LEU A 219 22.54 -4.86 5.04
C LEU A 219 21.10 -5.04 4.54
N ALA A 220 20.88 -6.04 3.69
CA ALA A 220 19.56 -6.35 3.17
C ALA A 220 18.59 -6.75 4.28
N SER A 221 19.04 -7.53 5.26
CA SER A 221 18.21 -7.96 6.39
C SER A 221 17.77 -6.77 7.25
N LYS A 222 18.69 -5.82 7.50
CA LYS A 222 18.35 -4.57 8.21
C LYS A 222 17.33 -3.74 7.42
N ALA A 223 17.49 -3.64 6.10
CA ALA A 223 16.56 -2.94 5.22
C ALA A 223 15.20 -3.66 5.14
N ALA A 224 15.16 -4.99 5.03
CA ALA A 224 13.93 -5.78 5.00
C ALA A 224 13.09 -5.62 6.28
N LEU A 225 13.73 -5.43 7.43
CA LEU A 225 13.05 -5.24 8.72
C LEU A 225 12.58 -3.80 8.97
N LYS A 226 13.17 -2.79 8.28
CA LYS A 226 12.95 -1.38 8.62
C LYS A 226 12.48 -0.52 7.45
N ASP A 227 12.88 -0.85 6.23
CA ASP A 227 12.80 0.05 5.09
C ASP A 227 11.77 -0.39 4.03
N PHE A 228 11.03 -1.47 4.30
CA PHE A 228 9.85 -1.82 3.52
C PHE A 228 8.57 -1.24 4.11
N TYR A 229 7.73 -0.73 3.22
CA TYR A 229 6.32 -0.49 3.45
C TYR A 229 5.52 -1.47 2.60
N VAL A 230 5.09 -2.59 3.21
CA VAL A 230 4.50 -3.73 2.50
C VAL A 230 5.47 -4.27 1.44
N ASP A 231 5.20 -4.05 0.15
CA ASP A 231 6.01 -4.49 -0.98
C ASP A 231 7.00 -3.43 -1.50
N ASP A 232 6.86 -2.17 -1.07
CA ASP A 232 7.72 -1.07 -1.51
C ASP A 232 8.94 -0.88 -0.59
N LEU A 233 10.14 -0.90 -1.16
CA LEU A 233 11.39 -0.57 -0.50
C LEU A 233 11.69 0.94 -0.64
N MET A 234 12.02 1.58 0.48
CA MET A 234 12.57 2.94 0.52
C MET A 234 13.79 2.97 1.45
N SER A 235 14.98 2.77 0.90
CA SER A 235 16.23 2.68 1.65
C SER A 235 17.34 3.48 0.96
N GLY A 236 18.59 3.21 1.30
CA GLY A 236 19.74 3.85 0.69
C GLY A 236 21.02 3.69 1.51
N ALA A 237 22.04 4.41 1.10
CA ALA A 237 23.33 4.45 1.78
C ALA A 237 24.01 5.83 1.62
N ASN A 238 25.18 5.99 2.24
CA ASN A 238 25.92 7.24 2.22
C ASN A 238 27.02 7.28 1.16
N SER A 239 27.44 6.11 0.65
CA SER A 239 28.39 5.97 -0.45
C SER A 239 27.85 5.05 -1.54
N LEU A 240 28.36 5.22 -2.77
CA LEU A 240 27.96 4.38 -3.91
C LEU A 240 28.32 2.91 -3.66
N SER A 241 29.47 2.65 -3.04
CA SER A 241 29.91 1.28 -2.70
C SER A 241 28.94 0.58 -1.76
N GLU A 242 28.53 1.25 -0.68
CA GLU A 242 27.54 0.69 0.26
C GLU A 242 26.16 0.51 -0.40
N ALA A 243 25.78 1.45 -1.27
CA ALA A 243 24.50 1.40 -1.98
C ALA A 243 24.43 0.22 -2.97
N LEU A 244 25.52 -0.03 -3.71
CA LEU A 244 25.67 -1.19 -4.59
C LEU A 244 25.67 -2.51 -3.80
N GLU A 245 26.39 -2.55 -2.67
CA GLU A 245 26.40 -3.72 -1.80
C GLU A 245 25.00 -4.01 -1.23
N LEU A 246 24.29 -2.99 -0.75
CA LEU A 246 22.91 -3.12 -0.29
C LEU A 246 21.99 -3.65 -1.40
N GLN A 247 22.07 -3.09 -2.61
CA GLN A 247 21.30 -3.56 -3.78
C GLN A 247 21.57 -5.04 -4.09
N ASN A 248 22.84 -5.44 -4.10
CA ASN A 248 23.25 -6.82 -4.38
C ASN A 248 22.73 -7.78 -3.31
N GLN A 249 22.94 -7.45 -2.03
CA GLN A 249 22.44 -8.26 -0.92
C GLN A 249 20.92 -8.37 -0.94
N LEU A 250 20.19 -7.28 -1.23
CA LEU A 250 18.73 -7.31 -1.34
C LEU A 250 18.28 -8.25 -2.44
N THR A 251 18.87 -8.12 -3.63
CA THR A 251 18.54 -8.95 -4.79
C THR A 251 18.80 -10.42 -4.52
N GLN A 252 19.95 -10.77 -3.93
CA GLN A 252 20.29 -12.16 -3.60
C GLN A 252 19.40 -12.73 -2.50
N MET A 253 19.18 -11.97 -1.42
CA MET A 253 18.37 -12.39 -0.29
C MET A 253 16.93 -12.68 -0.72
N VAL A 254 16.29 -11.76 -1.43
CA VAL A 254 14.89 -11.93 -1.87
C VAL A 254 14.78 -13.05 -2.91
N SER A 255 15.77 -13.20 -3.81
CA SER A 255 15.79 -14.27 -4.81
C SER A 255 15.89 -15.65 -4.18
N SER A 256 16.57 -15.78 -3.03
CA SER A 256 16.61 -17.04 -2.29
C SER A 256 15.21 -17.51 -1.88
N ALA A 257 14.25 -16.58 -1.70
CA ALA A 257 12.86 -16.87 -1.37
C ALA A 257 11.92 -16.90 -2.58
N GLY A 258 12.46 -16.91 -3.80
CA GLY A 258 11.68 -16.83 -5.04
C GLY A 258 10.97 -15.48 -5.23
N LEU A 259 11.40 -14.44 -4.50
CA LEU A 259 10.90 -13.07 -4.63
C LEU A 259 11.80 -12.32 -5.62
N VAL A 260 11.23 -11.33 -6.31
CA VAL A 260 11.94 -10.52 -7.30
C VAL A 260 11.66 -9.04 -7.02
N LEU A 261 12.72 -8.23 -6.96
CA LEU A 261 12.62 -6.78 -6.85
C LEU A 261 12.60 -6.14 -8.24
N ARG A 262 11.64 -5.25 -8.48
CA ARG A 262 11.45 -4.50 -9.73
C ARG A 262 11.32 -3.00 -9.45
N LYS A 263 11.07 -2.24 -10.52
CA LYS A 263 10.94 -0.78 -10.54
C LYS A 263 12.05 -0.06 -9.77
N TRP A 264 13.28 -0.54 -9.95
CA TRP A 264 14.43 0.07 -9.29
C TRP A 264 14.58 1.54 -9.70
N ALA A 265 14.74 2.42 -8.72
CA ALA A 265 15.02 3.83 -8.91
C ALA A 265 16.01 4.35 -7.87
N SER A 266 16.77 5.37 -8.26
CA SER A 266 17.84 5.96 -7.46
C SER A 266 18.12 7.39 -7.92
N ASN A 267 18.59 8.23 -7.01
CA ASN A 267 19.15 9.54 -7.35
C ASN A 267 20.59 9.46 -7.90
N CYS A 268 21.18 8.26 -7.95
CA CYS A 268 22.50 7.99 -8.51
C CYS A 268 22.36 7.00 -9.68
N ILE A 269 22.68 7.46 -10.90
CA ILE A 269 22.50 6.68 -12.13
C ILE A 269 23.46 5.49 -12.19
N GLU A 270 24.64 5.62 -11.61
CA GLU A 270 25.66 4.59 -11.55
C GLU A 270 25.16 3.33 -10.83
N LEU A 271 24.27 3.49 -9.84
CA LEU A 271 23.63 2.38 -9.13
C LEU A 271 22.64 1.61 -10.00
N LEU A 272 22.10 2.24 -11.05
CA LEU A 272 21.14 1.61 -11.95
C LEU A 272 21.81 0.92 -13.13
N ASN A 273 23.10 1.17 -13.39
CA ASN A 273 23.80 0.62 -14.55
C ASN A 273 23.87 -0.91 -14.56
N SER A 274 23.88 -1.54 -13.39
CA SER A 274 23.89 -3.01 -13.20
C SER A 274 22.51 -3.67 -13.35
N ILE A 275 21.43 -2.89 -13.39
CA ILE A 275 20.06 -3.40 -13.41
C ILE A 275 19.52 -3.37 -14.85
N ASP A 276 18.88 -4.44 -15.30
CA ASP A 276 18.25 -4.46 -16.63
C ASP A 276 17.16 -3.40 -16.77
N SER A 277 17.00 -2.84 -17.97
CA SER A 277 16.11 -1.68 -18.18
C SER A 277 14.64 -1.96 -17.89
N ASP A 278 14.18 -3.20 -18.05
CA ASP A 278 12.82 -3.66 -17.74
C ASP A 278 12.57 -3.85 -16.22
N MET A 279 13.64 -3.93 -15.43
CA MET A 279 13.61 -4.01 -13.97
C MET A 279 13.67 -2.63 -13.32
N ARG A 280 13.97 -1.56 -14.08
CA ARG A 280 14.02 -0.17 -13.60
C ARG A 280 12.62 0.46 -13.59
N LEU A 281 12.46 1.53 -12.83
CA LEU A 281 11.24 2.34 -12.86
C LEU A 281 11.04 2.92 -14.26
N SER A 282 9.91 2.61 -14.89
CA SER A 282 9.58 3.09 -16.24
C SER A 282 9.25 4.59 -16.30
N ASN A 283 8.75 5.14 -15.18
CA ASN A 283 8.41 6.55 -15.05
C ASN A 283 9.59 7.35 -14.48
N THR A 284 9.63 8.64 -14.80
CA THR A 284 10.64 9.56 -14.25
C THR A 284 10.41 9.91 -12.77
N SER A 285 9.30 9.49 -12.17
CA SER A 285 8.97 9.78 -10.77
C SER A 285 8.27 8.62 -10.11
N LEU A 286 8.57 8.45 -8.82
CA LEU A 286 7.96 7.48 -7.94
C LEU A 286 6.81 8.13 -7.16
N ASN A 287 5.64 7.49 -7.13
CA ASN A 287 4.57 7.88 -6.24
C ASN A 287 4.83 7.28 -4.85
N ILE A 288 4.79 8.11 -3.81
CA ILE A 288 5.03 7.70 -2.41
C ILE A 288 3.73 7.31 -1.70
N ASP A 289 2.58 7.45 -2.38
CA ASP A 289 1.27 7.20 -1.81
C ASP A 289 0.96 5.69 -1.68
N ASN A 290 0.33 5.32 -0.56
CA ASN A 290 0.09 3.93 -0.14
C ASN A 290 -1.19 3.28 -0.67
N ASP A 291 -1.93 3.92 -1.58
CA ASP A 291 -3.32 3.54 -1.83
C ASP A 291 -3.74 3.78 -3.29
N ASP A 292 -4.42 2.81 -3.89
CA ASP A 292 -5.03 2.87 -5.23
C ASP A 292 -6.27 3.80 -5.27
N THR A 293 -6.34 4.79 -4.37
CA THR A 293 -7.40 5.78 -4.34
C THR A 293 -6.87 7.09 -4.89
N VAL A 294 -7.62 7.71 -5.81
CA VAL A 294 -7.30 9.04 -6.35
C VAL A 294 -7.16 10.05 -5.21
N LYS A 295 -5.93 10.45 -4.93
CA LYS A 295 -5.61 11.46 -3.92
C LYS A 295 -5.84 12.86 -4.49
N THR A 296 -6.24 13.74 -3.59
CA THR A 296 -6.44 15.15 -3.87
C THR A 296 -5.11 15.90 -3.88
N LEU A 297 -4.22 15.52 -2.97
CA LEU A 297 -2.82 15.93 -2.90
C LEU A 297 -2.00 14.67 -2.58
N GLY A 298 -1.01 14.34 -3.40
CA GLY A 298 -0.12 13.19 -3.24
C GLY A 298 1.34 13.59 -3.35
N ILE A 299 2.25 12.78 -2.78
CA ILE A 299 3.69 13.05 -2.78
C ILE A 299 4.38 12.21 -3.85
N LEU A 300 5.18 12.85 -4.70
CA LEU A 300 6.04 12.17 -5.66
C LEU A 300 7.49 12.51 -5.41
N TRP A 301 8.37 11.55 -5.65
CA TRP A 301 9.82 11.74 -5.65
C TRP A 301 10.35 11.67 -7.09
N HIS A 302 11.14 12.67 -7.49
CA HIS A 302 11.85 12.67 -8.76
C HIS A 302 13.32 12.27 -8.52
N PRO A 303 13.75 11.05 -8.89
CA PRO A 303 15.07 10.55 -8.50
C PRO A 303 16.22 11.40 -9.05
N ALA A 304 16.20 11.75 -10.33
CA ALA A 304 17.32 12.44 -10.98
C ALA A 304 17.58 13.87 -10.47
N SER A 305 16.56 14.54 -9.91
CA SER A 305 16.71 15.88 -9.30
C SER A 305 16.68 15.83 -7.76
N ASP A 306 16.44 14.65 -7.21
CA ASP A 306 16.35 14.33 -5.79
C ASP A 306 15.43 15.23 -4.95
N VAL A 307 14.26 15.53 -5.50
CA VAL A 307 13.23 16.35 -4.83
C VAL A 307 11.90 15.63 -4.75
N PHE A 308 11.18 15.88 -3.66
CA PHE A 308 9.75 15.66 -3.59
C PHE A 308 9.00 16.83 -4.22
N TYR A 309 7.90 16.52 -4.86
CA TYR A 309 6.92 17.46 -5.38
C TYR A 309 5.52 16.87 -5.21
N PHE A 310 4.49 17.67 -5.48
CA PHE A 310 3.12 17.30 -5.16
C PHE A 310 2.26 17.16 -6.41
N LYS A 311 1.52 16.06 -6.52
CA LYS A 311 0.45 15.92 -7.51
C LYS A 311 -0.83 16.47 -6.94
N ILE A 312 -1.43 17.40 -7.69
CA ILE A 312 -2.72 17.99 -7.36
C ILE A 312 -3.76 17.41 -8.29
N THR A 313 -4.82 16.87 -7.71
CA THR A 313 -6.08 16.68 -8.42
C THR A 313 -6.92 17.93 -8.21
N PRO A 314 -7.43 18.59 -9.27
CA PRO A 314 -8.25 19.78 -9.14
C PRO A 314 -9.37 19.59 -8.10
N LEU A 315 -9.52 20.55 -7.19
CA LEU A 315 -10.59 20.55 -6.17
C LEU A 315 -11.95 20.97 -6.73
N SER A 316 -12.08 21.05 -8.05
CA SER A 316 -13.29 21.50 -8.73
C SER A 316 -14.43 20.55 -8.44
N PHE A 317 -15.56 21.10 -7.98
CA PHE A 317 -16.75 20.33 -7.68
C PHE A 317 -17.85 20.67 -8.68
N GLU A 318 -18.33 19.67 -9.42
CA GLU A 318 -19.54 19.79 -10.21
C GLU A 318 -20.75 19.53 -9.30
N GLY A 319 -21.49 20.60 -8.97
CA GLY A 319 -22.75 20.52 -8.20
C GLY A 319 -22.77 21.32 -6.90
N THR A 320 -23.61 20.87 -5.96
CA THR A 320 -23.76 21.53 -4.64
C THR A 320 -22.64 21.11 -3.68
N LEU A 321 -21.85 22.08 -3.23
CA LEU A 321 -20.84 21.86 -2.19
C LEU A 321 -21.55 21.57 -0.85
N THR A 322 -21.24 20.41 -0.26
CA THR A 322 -21.83 19.94 1.00
C THR A 322 -20.73 19.57 1.99
N LYS A 323 -21.09 19.41 3.25
CA LYS A 323 -20.17 18.94 4.29
C LYS A 323 -19.56 17.57 3.95
N ARG A 324 -20.36 16.65 3.36
CA ARG A 324 -19.89 15.33 2.93
C ARG A 324 -18.84 15.44 1.82
N THR A 325 -19.09 16.26 0.81
CA THR A 325 -18.16 16.38 -0.33
C THR A 325 -16.86 17.04 0.08
N LEU A 326 -16.92 18.07 0.93
CA LEU A 326 -15.73 18.69 1.54
C LEU A 326 -14.92 17.68 2.36
N LEU A 327 -15.54 16.96 3.29
CA LEU A 327 -14.83 15.98 4.11
C LEU A 327 -14.19 14.88 3.25
N SER A 328 -14.91 14.38 2.25
CA SER A 328 -14.39 13.40 1.31
C SER A 328 -13.16 13.91 0.56
N THR A 329 -13.14 15.18 0.16
CA THR A 329 -11.99 15.78 -0.53
C THR A 329 -10.80 15.98 0.43
N ILE A 330 -11.05 16.45 1.65
CA ILE A 330 -10.02 16.66 2.67
C ILE A 330 -9.39 15.33 3.10
N ALA A 331 -10.18 14.28 3.24
CA ALA A 331 -9.70 12.94 3.58
C ALA A 331 -8.76 12.33 2.52
N LYS A 332 -8.80 12.84 1.27
CA LYS A 332 -7.92 12.42 0.18
C LYS A 332 -6.61 13.22 0.11
N THR A 333 -6.39 14.18 1.01
CA THR A 333 -5.12 14.88 1.13
C THR A 333 -4.09 14.00 1.82
N PHE A 334 -2.99 13.70 1.13
CA PHE A 334 -1.89 12.90 1.65
C PHE A 334 -0.65 13.78 1.88
N ASP A 335 -0.29 13.95 3.15
CA ASP A 335 0.85 14.76 3.58
C ASP A 335 1.46 14.16 4.88
N PRO A 336 2.08 12.96 4.80
CA PRO A 336 2.57 12.21 5.96
C PRO A 336 3.62 12.96 6.80
N LEU A 337 4.34 13.92 6.21
CA LEU A 337 5.35 14.73 6.91
C LEU A 337 4.84 16.14 7.24
N GLY A 338 3.64 16.51 6.81
CA GLY A 338 3.02 17.79 7.12
C GLY A 338 3.66 18.99 6.42
N TRP A 339 4.29 18.82 5.26
CA TRP A 339 4.90 19.92 4.51
C TRP A 339 3.85 20.91 3.99
N LEU A 340 2.63 20.43 3.74
CA LEU A 340 1.48 21.24 3.32
C LEU A 340 0.60 21.62 4.52
N SER A 341 1.13 21.54 5.75
CA SER A 341 0.46 21.95 6.99
C SER A 341 -0.26 23.32 6.90
N PRO A 342 0.31 24.37 6.28
CA PRO A 342 -0.37 25.67 6.13
C PRO A 342 -1.66 25.61 5.29
N ILE A 343 -1.79 24.62 4.42
CA ILE A 343 -2.96 24.40 3.57
C ILE A 343 -3.94 23.46 4.28
N THR A 344 -3.44 22.34 4.80
CA THR A 344 -4.29 21.33 5.45
C THR A 344 -4.98 21.85 6.71
N ILE A 345 -4.41 22.85 7.40
CA ILE A 345 -5.08 23.47 8.55
C ILE A 345 -6.29 24.32 8.14
N GLN A 346 -6.26 24.94 6.97
CA GLN A 346 -7.38 25.74 6.46
C GLN A 346 -8.58 24.85 6.16
N PHE A 347 -8.32 23.70 5.52
CA PHE A 347 -9.31 22.64 5.33
C PHE A 347 -9.95 22.18 6.64
N LYS A 348 -9.12 21.89 7.67
CA LYS A 348 -9.62 21.48 8.99
C LYS A 348 -10.44 22.58 9.66
N THR A 349 -10.06 23.84 9.49
CA THR A 349 -10.76 25.01 10.05
C THR A 349 -12.14 25.19 9.42
N ILE A 350 -12.25 25.07 8.10
CA ILE A 350 -13.54 25.06 7.38
C ILE A 350 -14.44 23.95 7.91
N MET A 351 -13.92 22.73 8.03
CA MET A 351 -14.68 21.61 8.59
C MET A 351 -15.16 21.90 10.01
N GLN A 352 -14.29 22.42 10.88
CA GLN A 352 -14.66 22.77 12.24
C GLN A 352 -15.80 23.79 12.31
N ARG A 353 -15.81 24.80 11.43
CA ARG A 353 -16.91 25.78 11.33
C ARG A 353 -18.23 25.13 10.92
N LEU A 354 -18.20 24.23 9.94
CA LEU A 354 -19.39 23.47 9.53
C LEU A 354 -19.93 22.57 10.66
N TRP A 355 -19.04 22.03 11.51
CA TRP A 355 -19.44 21.29 12.71
C TRP A 355 -20.08 22.22 13.76
N LYS A 356 -19.51 23.39 14.03
CA LYS A 356 -20.08 24.39 14.95
C LYS A 356 -21.48 24.84 14.55
N GLN A 357 -21.70 25.02 13.25
CA GLN A 357 -23.00 25.40 12.68
C GLN A 357 -24.01 24.24 12.64
N GLN A 358 -23.63 23.03 13.07
CA GLN A 358 -24.47 21.83 13.06
C GLN A 358 -25.05 21.50 11.67
N LEU A 359 -24.31 21.85 10.60
CA LEU A 359 -24.75 21.60 9.23
C LEU A 359 -24.90 20.09 8.97
N LYS A 360 -26.00 19.69 8.32
CA LYS A 360 -26.24 18.29 7.94
C LYS A 360 -25.29 17.86 6.81
N TRP A 361 -25.12 16.55 6.65
CA TRP A 361 -24.14 15.97 5.72
C TRP A 361 -24.29 16.43 4.27
N ASP A 362 -25.53 16.42 3.78
CA ASP A 362 -25.88 16.65 2.38
C ASP A 362 -26.54 18.01 2.16
N GLU A 363 -26.45 18.89 3.16
CA GLU A 363 -26.93 20.27 3.10
C GLU A 363 -25.89 21.16 2.43
N ARG A 364 -26.37 22.17 1.68
CA ARG A 364 -25.52 23.14 0.99
C ARG A 364 -24.74 23.96 2.02
N VAL A 365 -23.44 24.13 1.79
CA VAL A 365 -22.62 24.97 2.66
C VAL A 365 -22.98 26.46 2.51
N PRO A 366 -22.85 27.26 3.59
CA PRO A 366 -23.00 28.70 3.55
C PRO A 366 -22.15 29.38 2.47
N THR A 367 -22.63 30.50 1.93
CA THR A 367 -21.99 31.22 0.82
C THR A 367 -20.58 31.69 1.17
N ASP A 368 -20.35 32.14 2.39
CA ASP A 368 -19.01 32.54 2.88
C ASP A 368 -18.02 31.37 2.85
N ILE A 369 -18.43 30.18 3.30
CA ILE A 369 -17.61 28.97 3.28
C ILE A 369 -17.38 28.48 1.85
N LYS A 370 -18.40 28.60 0.99
CA LYS A 370 -18.26 28.25 -0.43
C LYS A 370 -17.18 29.10 -1.11
N LEU A 371 -17.23 30.42 -0.95
CA LEU A 371 -16.27 31.35 -1.55
C LEU A 371 -14.84 31.10 -1.03
N GLU A 372 -14.70 30.88 0.29
CA GLU A 372 -13.42 30.53 0.90
C GLU A 372 -12.86 29.22 0.33
N TRP A 373 -13.70 28.20 0.17
CA TRP A 373 -13.28 26.93 -0.42
C TRP A 373 -12.87 27.07 -1.90
N GLU A 374 -13.62 27.84 -2.69
CA GLU A 374 -13.28 28.09 -4.10
C GLU A 374 -11.96 28.84 -4.24
N GLN A 375 -11.67 29.78 -3.35
CA GLN A 375 -10.37 30.44 -3.30
C GLN A 375 -9.25 29.44 -2.97
N LEU A 376 -9.44 28.61 -1.95
CA LEU A 376 -8.45 27.58 -1.60
C LEU A 376 -8.23 26.57 -2.72
N ALA A 377 -9.29 26.19 -3.43
CA ALA A 377 -9.21 25.31 -4.59
C ALA A 377 -8.29 25.87 -5.69
N ASN A 378 -8.31 27.19 -5.90
CA ASN A 378 -7.43 27.87 -6.83
C ASN A 378 -6.00 27.95 -6.27
N ASP A 379 -5.82 28.35 -5.01
CA ASP A 379 -4.50 28.55 -4.40
C ASP A 379 -3.73 27.22 -4.27
N VAL A 380 -4.43 26.11 -4.04
CA VAL A 380 -3.83 24.77 -3.98
C VAL A 380 -3.11 24.39 -5.28
N GLN A 381 -3.47 24.99 -6.41
CA GLN A 381 -2.76 24.76 -7.68
C GLN A 381 -1.30 25.23 -7.63
N LEU A 382 -0.96 26.17 -6.75
CA LEU A 382 0.40 26.69 -6.57
C LEU A 382 1.32 25.66 -5.87
N VAL A 383 0.75 24.64 -5.24
CA VAL A 383 1.52 23.60 -4.54
C VAL A 383 2.38 22.76 -5.50
N LYS A 384 2.03 22.71 -6.80
CA LYS A 384 2.81 21.99 -7.82
C LYS A 384 4.23 22.54 -7.97
N ASP A 385 4.43 23.81 -7.63
CA ASP A 385 5.70 24.52 -7.77
C ASP A 385 6.58 24.33 -6.52
N ILE A 386 6.03 23.80 -5.43
CA ILE A 386 6.78 23.50 -4.21
C ILE A 386 7.64 22.25 -4.45
N LYS A 387 8.95 22.41 -4.25
CA LYS A 387 9.94 21.34 -4.32
C LYS A 387 10.64 21.22 -2.97
N ILE A 388 10.63 20.01 -2.40
CA ILE A 388 11.29 19.72 -1.12
C ILE A 388 12.47 18.79 -1.38
N PRO A 389 13.72 19.18 -1.08
CA PRO A 389 14.86 18.27 -1.20
C PRO A 389 14.65 17.01 -0.37
N ARG A 390 14.92 15.84 -0.98
CA ARG A 390 14.82 14.57 -0.24
C ARG A 390 15.91 14.50 0.82
N PHE A 391 17.17 14.64 0.43
CA PHE A 391 18.30 14.54 1.34
C PHE A 391 18.34 15.71 2.33
N LEU A 392 18.31 15.38 3.62
CA LEU A 392 18.21 16.36 4.71
C LEU A 392 19.54 17.02 5.08
N LEU A 393 20.67 16.35 4.86
CA LEU A 393 21.97 16.78 5.35
C LEU A 393 22.78 17.46 4.23
N VAL A 394 23.86 18.17 4.60
CA VAL A 394 24.87 18.61 3.61
C VAL A 394 25.74 17.45 3.16
N ASP A 395 26.03 16.53 4.08
CA ASP A 395 26.78 15.29 3.87
C ASP A 395 26.46 14.29 4.99
N SER A 396 26.83 13.03 4.81
CA SER A 396 26.44 11.90 5.66
C SER A 396 26.99 11.96 7.09
N ASP A 397 28.17 12.54 7.29
CA ASP A 397 28.91 12.45 8.56
C ASP A 397 28.79 13.72 9.42
N ASN A 398 27.90 14.64 9.03
CA ASN A 398 27.77 15.94 9.69
C ASN A 398 26.91 15.89 10.94
N LEU A 399 27.38 16.56 11.99
CA LEU A 399 26.57 16.86 13.17
C LEU A 399 25.42 17.79 12.74
N PHE A 400 24.19 17.40 13.07
CA PHE A 400 23.02 18.20 12.77
C PHE A 400 22.26 18.56 14.04
N HIS A 401 21.59 19.71 13.99
CA HIS A 401 20.76 20.22 15.06
C HIS A 401 19.29 20.17 14.64
N LEU A 402 18.43 19.82 15.59
CA LEU A 402 16.99 19.89 15.42
C LEU A 402 16.47 21.16 16.10
N PHE A 403 15.74 21.97 15.35
CA PHE A 403 15.05 23.15 15.86
C PHE A 403 13.55 22.92 15.81
N GLY A 404 12.94 22.83 16.99
CA GLY A 404 11.49 22.76 17.14
C GLY A 404 10.91 24.15 17.34
N PHE A 405 9.93 24.50 16.53
CA PHE A 405 9.11 25.70 16.68
C PHE A 405 7.68 25.28 16.94
N SER A 406 6.99 25.98 17.82
CA SER A 406 5.57 25.79 18.06
C SER A 406 4.90 27.13 18.27
N ASP A 407 3.70 27.28 17.73
CA ASP A 407 2.88 28.47 17.91
C ASP A 407 1.40 28.07 18.03
N ALA A 408 0.62 28.92 18.69
CA ALA A 408 -0.79 28.71 18.93
C ALA A 408 -1.58 30.01 18.73
N SER A 409 -2.74 29.88 18.09
CA SER A 409 -3.71 30.95 17.89
C SER A 409 -5.09 30.49 18.39
N GLU A 410 -6.05 31.41 18.40
CA GLU A 410 -7.46 31.09 18.69
C GLU A 410 -8.06 30.07 17.71
N LYS A 411 -7.49 29.92 16.51
CA LYS A 411 -8.02 29.02 15.47
C LYS A 411 -7.33 27.66 15.47
N ALA A 412 -6.02 27.62 15.69
CA ALA A 412 -5.20 26.44 15.54
C ALA A 412 -3.85 26.59 16.24
N TYR A 413 -3.22 25.46 16.51
CA TYR A 413 -1.81 25.38 16.92
C TYR A 413 -1.03 24.49 15.96
N ALA A 414 0.25 24.79 15.85
CA ALA A 414 1.17 24.12 14.95
C ALA A 414 2.51 23.90 15.61
N ALA A 415 3.21 22.85 15.18
CA ALA A 415 4.61 22.64 15.49
C ALA A 415 5.35 22.24 14.21
N ALA A 416 6.57 22.72 14.07
CA ALA A 416 7.45 22.44 12.94
C ALA A 416 8.86 22.10 13.44
N ILE A 417 9.48 21.10 12.84
CA ILE A 417 10.85 20.69 13.15
C ILE A 417 11.73 20.91 11.93
N TYR A 418 12.79 21.69 12.10
CA TYR A 418 13.80 21.94 11.09
C TYR A 418 15.10 21.22 11.43
N CYS A 419 15.77 20.69 10.40
CA CYS A 419 17.14 20.23 10.47
C CYS A 419 18.06 21.38 10.09
N ARG A 420 19.13 21.60 10.86
CA ARG A 420 20.29 22.39 10.42
C ARG A 420 21.52 21.50 10.43
N SER A 421 22.08 21.25 9.25
CA SER A 421 23.34 20.54 9.07
C SER A 421 24.42 21.50 8.57
N VAL A 422 25.65 21.30 9.01
CA VAL A 422 26.82 22.10 8.60
C VAL A 422 27.89 21.14 8.11
N SER A 423 28.45 21.38 6.92
CA SER A 423 29.61 20.62 6.45
C SER A 423 30.90 21.06 7.13
N ASP A 424 31.95 20.24 7.00
CA ASP A 424 33.31 20.60 7.40
C ASP A 424 33.83 21.89 6.75
N THR A 425 33.35 22.20 5.53
CA THR A 425 33.66 23.45 4.81
C THR A 425 32.84 24.65 5.27
N GLY A 426 31.98 24.48 6.29
CA GLY A 426 31.11 25.53 6.83
C GLY A 426 29.84 25.79 6.02
N LYS A 427 29.53 24.99 4.99
CA LYS A 427 28.27 25.12 4.23
C LYS A 427 27.11 24.72 5.14
N ILE A 428 26.12 25.60 5.27
CA ILE A 428 24.93 25.37 6.09
C ILE A 428 23.76 25.00 5.18
N ASN A 429 23.01 23.97 5.58
CA ASN A 429 21.72 23.63 4.99
C ASN A 429 20.67 23.58 6.11
N VAL A 430 19.54 24.24 5.89
CA VAL A 430 18.40 24.25 6.80
C VAL A 430 17.17 23.80 6.04
N GLN A 431 16.50 22.75 6.53
CA GLN A 431 15.33 22.19 5.86
C GLN A 431 14.23 21.83 6.85
N LEU A 432 12.98 22.00 6.43
CA LEU A 432 11.83 21.48 7.16
C LEU A 432 11.83 19.95 7.10
N ILE A 433 11.87 19.31 8.26
CA ILE A 433 11.76 17.86 8.39
C ILE A 433 10.29 17.48 8.33
N THR A 434 9.51 17.99 9.28
CA THR A 434 8.10 17.68 9.45
C THR A 434 7.38 18.82 10.17
N ALA A 435 6.08 18.94 9.95
CA ALA A 435 5.20 19.78 10.75
C ALA A 435 3.91 19.04 11.09
N LYS A 436 3.23 19.49 12.16
CA LYS A 436 1.89 19.02 12.51
C LYS A 436 1.02 20.21 12.90
N THR A 437 -0.25 20.12 12.52
CA THR A 437 -1.26 21.14 12.80
C THR A 437 -2.51 20.51 13.39
N ARG A 438 -3.13 21.22 14.33
CA ARG A 438 -4.42 20.86 14.89
C ARG A 438 -5.25 22.11 15.13
N VAL A 439 -6.54 22.02 14.80
CA VAL A 439 -7.50 23.09 15.11
C VAL A 439 -7.65 23.22 16.62
N ALA A 440 -7.87 24.44 17.10
CA ALA A 440 -8.12 24.69 18.51
C ALA A 440 -9.35 23.90 18.97
N PRO A 441 -9.32 23.24 20.15
CA PRO A 441 -10.49 22.58 20.73
C PRO A 441 -11.67 23.55 20.86
N LEU A 442 -12.87 22.99 20.83
CA LEU A 442 -14.12 23.75 20.94
C LEU A 442 -14.62 23.84 22.36
#